data_AF-A0A959ZU87-F1
#
_entry.id   AF-A0A959ZU87-F1
#
_cell.length_a   1.000
_cell.length_b   1.000
_cell.length_c   1.000
_cell.angle_alpha   90.00
_cell.angle_beta   90.00
_cell.angle_gamma   90.00
#
_symmetry.space_group_name_H-M   'P 1'
#
loop_
_entity.id
_entity.type
_entity.pdbx_description
1 polymer ?
#
loop_
_entity_poly.entity_id
_entity_poly.type
_entity_poly.pdbx_seq_one_letter_code
_entity_poly.pdbx_strand_id
1 'polypeptide(L)'
;MDHFRRVTRQWGRTSLIAALMVLAVSASAASAATNYQIRGTVVCPSGQSVVGVWVNSSGGGSGWAGWTPYPGRPHVARYLRKFTTNLASNVSLNVGCGGTRARWSTSNRTPSIRIATGSILFMNTRCNTTTKTCAFSPLVSTPAAPATNPAFDATLGDPRHNGIGWCTYRAAEFWKTMTGRYPNWGGDAGDWDDNAKKLGWRIEGVPFPDSLAVWQPGTASKWGHVGYVSDVQVTNGVLQMKIYDRNWDTRGGDRNGIWVTPRADQRFIVAPPQVEASIR
;
A
#
# COMPACT_ATOMS: atom_id res chain seq x y z
N MET A 1 -47.22 17.03 89.44
CA MET A 1 -48.29 16.05 89.68
C MET A 1 -48.47 15.27 88.40
N ASP A 2 -48.38 13.97 88.32
CA ASP A 2 -47.86 12.91 89.16
C ASP A 2 -47.95 11.68 88.24
N HIS A 3 -47.13 10.67 88.50
CA HIS A 3 -47.27 9.31 87.98
C HIS A 3 -47.09 9.01 86.48
N PHE A 4 -46.62 7.84 86.05
CA PHE A 4 -45.68 6.81 86.51
C PHE A 4 -45.87 5.65 85.50
N ARG A 5 -44.78 5.02 85.04
CA ARG A 5 -44.69 3.60 84.60
C ARG A 5 -45.43 3.19 83.31
N ARG A 6 -45.04 2.21 82.48
CA ARG A 6 -43.98 1.18 82.38
C ARG A 6 -44.04 0.72 80.90
N VAL A 7 -42.94 0.71 80.15
CA VAL A 7 -42.12 -0.48 79.79
C VAL A 7 -42.91 -1.74 79.39
N THR A 8 -42.81 -2.18 78.13
CA THR A 8 -42.26 -3.51 77.76
C THR A 8 -41.98 -3.65 76.25
N ARG A 9 -40.81 -4.24 75.96
CA ARG A 9 -40.22 -4.58 74.65
C ARG A 9 -40.82 -5.85 74.03
N GLN A 10 -40.90 -5.92 72.70
CA GLN A 10 -40.74 -7.15 71.89
C GLN A 10 -40.22 -6.75 70.49
N TRP A 11 -38.89 -6.81 70.24
CA TRP A 11 -38.18 -7.89 69.52
C TRP A 11 -38.82 -8.17 68.14
N GLY A 12 -38.23 -7.92 66.97
CA GLY A 12 -36.82 -7.87 66.58
C GLY A 12 -36.61 -8.91 65.46
N ARG A 13 -36.74 -8.52 64.19
CA ARG A 13 -36.24 -9.26 63.00
C ARG A 13 -36.06 -8.30 61.82
N THR A 14 -34.97 -7.53 61.82
CA THR A 14 -34.45 -6.88 60.60
C THR A 14 -33.49 -7.85 59.94
N SER A 15 -33.95 -8.51 58.87
CA SER A 15 -33.13 -9.33 57.99
C SER A 15 -32.09 -8.45 57.30
N LEU A 16 -30.82 -8.60 57.69
CA LEU A 16 -29.67 -8.10 56.94
C LEU A 16 -29.46 -9.00 55.72
N ILE A 17 -29.99 -8.59 54.57
CA ILE A 17 -29.58 -9.13 53.27
C ILE A 17 -28.23 -8.47 52.96
N ALA A 18 -27.14 -9.18 53.21
CA ALA A 18 -25.82 -8.80 52.72
C ALA A 18 -25.79 -9.02 51.20
N ALA A 19 -26.03 -7.96 50.44
CA ALA A 19 -25.85 -7.97 48.99
C ALA A 19 -24.34 -8.08 48.69
N LEU A 20 -23.89 -9.30 48.41
CA LEU A 20 -22.56 -9.56 47.84
C LEU A 20 -22.58 -9.01 46.39
N MET A 21 -22.23 -7.73 46.21
CA MET A 21 -21.90 -7.22 44.88
C MET A 21 -20.59 -7.86 44.44
N VAL A 22 -20.69 -8.96 43.69
CA VAL A 22 -19.59 -9.45 42.87
C VAL A 22 -19.38 -8.40 41.77
N LEU A 23 -18.43 -7.49 41.99
CA LEU A 23 -17.85 -6.68 40.92
C LEU A 23 -17.15 -7.65 39.98
N ALA A 24 -17.89 -8.15 38.99
CA ALA A 24 -17.30 -8.78 37.81
C ALA A 24 -16.48 -7.70 37.10
N VAL A 25 -15.20 -7.60 37.44
CA VAL A 25 -14.23 -6.83 36.67
C VAL A 25 -14.14 -7.56 35.33
N SER A 26 -14.91 -7.09 34.35
CA SER A 26 -14.78 -7.50 32.97
C SER A 26 -13.39 -7.09 32.50
N ALA A 27 -12.43 -8.01 32.61
CA ALA A 27 -11.12 -7.86 32.01
C ALA A 27 -11.34 -7.57 30.52
N SER A 28 -11.11 -6.33 30.11
CA SER A 28 -11.22 -5.93 28.72
C SER A 28 -10.23 -6.80 27.94
N ALA A 29 -10.73 -7.58 26.98
CA ALA A 29 -9.87 -8.42 26.15
C ALA A 29 -8.78 -7.53 25.53
N ALA A 30 -7.53 -7.78 25.88
CA ALA A 30 -6.41 -7.01 25.34
C ALA A 30 -6.37 -7.23 23.83
N SER A 31 -6.53 -6.15 23.06
CA SER A 31 -6.39 -6.20 21.60
C SER A 31 -4.97 -6.63 21.24
N ALA A 32 -4.84 -7.71 20.47
CA ALA A 32 -3.55 -8.23 20.03
C ALA A 32 -2.85 -7.20 19.13
N ALA A 33 -1.57 -6.94 19.41
CA ALA A 33 -0.81 -6.00 18.62
C ALA A 33 -0.47 -6.58 17.24
N THR A 34 -0.72 -5.78 16.19
CA THR A 34 -0.47 -6.15 14.79
C THR A 34 0.85 -5.57 14.32
N ASN A 35 1.64 -6.37 13.59
CA ASN A 35 2.88 -5.94 12.96
C ASN A 35 2.58 -5.32 11.59
N TYR A 36 2.91 -4.05 11.42
CA TYR A 36 2.77 -3.31 10.18
C TYR A 36 4.11 -3.05 9.51
N GLN A 37 4.12 -3.10 8.18
CA GLN A 37 5.23 -2.71 7.32
C GLN A 37 4.75 -1.68 6.32
N ILE A 38 5.19 -0.43 6.47
CA ILE A 38 4.92 0.65 5.53
C ILE A 38 6.12 0.77 4.62
N ARG A 39 5.92 0.54 3.33
CA ARG A 39 7.00 0.57 2.35
C ARG A 39 6.53 1.16 1.02
N GLY A 40 7.46 1.53 0.18
CA GLY A 40 7.14 2.08 -1.13
C GLY A 40 8.32 2.78 -1.75
N THR A 41 8.04 3.49 -2.83
CA THR A 41 8.99 4.38 -3.48
C THR A 41 8.49 5.82 -3.42
N VAL A 42 9.39 6.74 -3.08
CA VAL A 42 9.18 8.18 -3.04
C VAL A 42 9.90 8.81 -4.23
N VAL A 43 9.25 9.77 -4.88
CA VAL A 43 9.86 10.61 -5.92
C VAL A 43 9.75 12.07 -5.55
N CYS A 44 10.86 12.79 -5.65
CA CYS A 44 10.95 14.25 -5.64
C CYS A 44 11.14 14.75 -7.09
N PRO A 45 10.07 15.10 -7.83
CA PRO A 45 10.12 15.44 -9.25
C PRO A 45 10.88 16.73 -9.55
N SER A 46 11.15 17.56 -8.54
CA SER A 46 12.03 18.73 -8.65
C SER A 46 13.49 18.37 -8.95
N GLY A 47 13.84 17.08 -8.98
CA GLY A 47 15.22 16.59 -9.15
C GLY A 47 16.04 16.65 -7.86
N GLN A 48 15.49 17.22 -6.78
CA GLN A 48 16.13 17.25 -5.48
C GLN A 48 16.19 15.85 -4.85
N SER A 49 17.29 15.56 -4.16
CA SER A 49 17.47 14.29 -3.46
C SER A 49 16.38 14.05 -2.41
N VAL A 50 15.94 12.80 -2.26
CA VAL A 50 15.20 12.39 -1.07
C VAL A 50 16.18 12.38 0.10
N VAL A 51 15.90 13.15 1.15
CA VAL A 51 16.80 13.28 2.31
C VAL A 51 16.21 12.70 3.60
N GLY A 52 14.93 12.31 3.57
CA GLY A 52 14.29 11.64 4.69
C GLY A 52 12.84 11.27 4.41
N VAL A 53 12.39 10.21 5.08
CA VAL A 53 11.02 9.74 5.04
C VAL A 53 10.59 9.45 6.48
N TRP A 54 9.65 10.22 7.00
CA TRP A 54 9.03 10.01 8.29
C TRP A 54 7.64 9.41 8.11
N VAL A 55 7.37 8.31 8.80
CA VAL A 55 6.05 7.67 8.84
C VAL A 55 5.33 8.17 10.09
N ASN A 56 4.20 8.82 9.90
CA ASN A 56 3.31 9.24 10.98
C ASN A 56 2.15 8.25 11.09
N SER A 57 1.89 7.73 12.29
CA SER A 57 0.82 6.77 12.60
C SER A 57 0.01 7.25 13.80
N SER A 58 -1.32 7.33 13.65
CA SER A 58 -2.21 7.74 14.75
C SER A 58 -2.31 6.71 15.87
N GLY A 59 -2.07 5.43 15.58
CA GLY A 59 -2.10 4.35 16.56
C GLY A 59 -0.76 4.10 17.25
N GLY A 60 0.20 5.02 17.15
CA GLY A 60 1.57 4.81 17.62
C GLY A 60 2.46 4.12 16.59
N GLY A 61 3.76 4.07 16.88
CA GLY A 61 4.77 3.50 15.97
C GLY A 61 5.36 4.49 14.94
N SER A 62 4.97 5.76 14.99
CA SER A 62 5.58 6.85 14.20
C SER A 62 7.10 6.84 14.29
N GLY A 63 7.78 7.17 13.20
CA GLY A 63 9.25 7.18 13.20
C GLY A 63 9.88 7.34 11.82
N TRP A 64 11.20 7.51 11.82
CA TRP A 64 12.02 7.49 10.63
C TRP A 64 11.94 6.13 9.93
N ALA A 65 11.66 6.13 8.63
CA ALA A 65 11.83 4.97 7.79
C ALA A 65 13.30 4.81 7.39
N GLY A 66 13.76 3.57 7.28
CA GLY A 66 14.98 3.28 6.54
C GLY A 66 14.71 3.54 5.06
N TRP A 67 15.58 4.30 4.38
CA TRP A 67 15.43 4.61 2.96
C TRP A 67 16.76 4.46 2.22
N THR A 68 16.67 4.16 0.93
CA THR A 68 17.84 3.98 0.06
C THR A 68 17.54 4.61 -1.29
N PRO A 69 18.36 5.56 -1.75
CA PRO A 69 18.17 6.18 -3.06
C PRO A 69 18.44 5.16 -4.16
N TYR A 70 17.80 5.34 -5.31
CA TYR A 70 18.11 4.54 -6.49
C TYR A 70 19.50 4.95 -7.03
N PRO A 71 20.33 4.00 -7.48
CA PRO A 71 21.63 4.29 -8.07
C PRO A 71 21.51 5.31 -9.22
N GLY A 72 22.31 6.38 -9.16
CA GLY A 72 22.27 7.47 -10.14
C GLY A 72 21.00 8.33 -10.15
N ARG A 73 20.04 8.09 -9.25
CA ARG A 73 18.75 8.81 -9.17
C ARG A 73 18.42 9.17 -7.72
N PRO A 74 19.16 10.11 -7.09
CA PRO A 74 18.98 10.43 -5.67
C PRO A 74 17.62 11.06 -5.34
N HIS A 75 16.90 11.57 -6.35
CA HIS A 75 15.53 12.08 -6.24
C HIS A 75 14.46 10.98 -6.18
N VAL A 76 14.86 9.70 -6.26
CA VAL A 76 14.01 8.53 -6.08
C VAL A 76 14.59 7.66 -4.98
N ALA A 77 13.78 7.24 -4.02
CA ALA A 77 14.22 6.33 -2.97
C ALA A 77 13.15 5.30 -2.61
N ARG A 78 13.58 4.05 -2.37
CA ARG A 78 12.76 3.09 -1.64
C ARG A 78 12.82 3.40 -0.16
N TYR A 79 11.76 3.09 0.56
CA TYR A 79 11.75 3.18 2.02
C TYR A 79 10.97 2.03 2.66
N LEU A 80 11.25 1.79 3.95
CA LEU A 80 10.58 0.80 4.79
C LEU A 80 10.57 1.26 6.24
N ARG A 81 9.40 1.18 6.87
CA ARG A 81 9.21 1.29 8.31
C ARG A 81 8.41 0.09 8.80
N LYS A 82 8.88 -0.58 9.85
CA LYS A 82 8.15 -1.64 10.54
C LYS A 82 7.76 -1.17 11.94
N PHE A 83 6.50 -1.33 12.35
CA PHE A 83 6.08 -1.02 13.71
C PHE A 83 4.96 -1.94 14.16
N THR A 84 4.72 -2.00 15.46
CA THR A 84 3.71 -2.86 16.07
C THR A 84 2.73 -1.98 16.83
N THR A 85 1.44 -2.17 16.59
CA THR A 85 0.38 -1.47 17.35
C THR A 85 -0.89 -2.29 17.38
N ASN A 86 -1.65 -2.16 18.47
CA ASN A 86 -2.99 -2.73 18.64
C ASN A 86 -4.10 -1.69 18.40
N LEU A 87 -3.75 -0.48 17.94
CA LEU A 87 -4.68 0.60 17.66
C LEU A 87 -4.90 0.75 16.15
N ALA A 88 -6.15 1.04 15.79
CA ALA A 88 -6.48 1.48 14.43
C ALA A 88 -5.59 2.67 14.05
N SER A 89 -4.93 2.56 12.91
CA SER A 89 -3.87 3.49 12.52
C SER A 89 -4.17 4.13 11.19
N ASN A 90 -4.30 5.45 11.22
CA ASN A 90 -4.16 6.29 10.04
C ASN A 90 -2.68 6.59 9.85
N VAL A 91 -2.17 6.34 8.65
CA VAL A 91 -0.77 6.56 8.29
C VAL A 91 -0.63 7.63 7.23
N SER A 92 0.34 8.51 7.42
CA SER A 92 0.80 9.49 6.43
C SER A 92 2.32 9.51 6.36
N LEU A 93 2.87 10.01 5.27
CA LEU A 93 4.29 10.26 5.12
C LEU A 93 4.58 11.75 5.22
N ASN A 94 5.72 12.08 5.81
CA ASN A 94 6.37 13.37 5.64
C ASN A 94 7.74 13.14 5.00
N VAL A 95 7.93 13.69 3.80
CA VAL A 95 9.07 13.46 2.92
C VAL A 95 9.91 14.72 2.78
N GLY A 96 11.20 14.59 3.07
CA GLY A 96 12.19 15.62 2.80
C GLY A 96 12.68 15.56 1.36
N CYS A 97 12.40 16.60 0.56
CA CYS A 97 13.01 16.80 -0.75
C CYS A 97 14.04 17.94 -0.66
N GLY A 98 15.31 17.63 -0.93
CA GLY A 98 16.45 18.56 -0.88
C GLY A 98 16.94 18.90 0.53
N GLY A 99 18.16 19.46 0.61
CA GLY A 99 18.82 19.83 1.87
C GLY A 99 19.65 18.70 2.47
N THR A 100 19.62 18.55 3.79
CA THR A 100 20.33 17.50 4.55
C THR A 100 19.36 16.71 5.41
N ARG A 101 19.79 15.58 6.00
CA ARG A 101 18.95 14.79 6.92
C ARG A 101 18.42 15.60 8.11
N ALA A 102 19.19 16.60 8.58
CA ALA A 102 18.83 17.45 9.71
C ALA A 102 18.04 18.72 9.31
N ARG A 103 18.17 19.16 8.05
CA ARG A 103 17.57 20.41 7.55
C ARG A 103 17.03 20.20 6.13
N TRP A 104 15.75 19.93 6.02
CA TRP A 104 15.09 19.71 4.75
C TRP A 104 14.85 21.03 4.03
N SER A 105 15.08 21.06 2.71
CA SER A 105 14.69 22.20 1.88
C SER A 105 13.17 22.31 1.81
N THR A 106 12.48 21.18 1.63
CA THR A 106 11.01 21.10 1.72
C THR A 106 10.57 19.89 2.52
N SER A 107 9.48 20.04 3.26
CA SER A 107 8.79 18.99 4.02
C SER A 107 7.44 18.76 3.36
N ASN A 108 7.26 17.61 2.72
CA ASN A 108 6.13 17.34 1.85
C ASN A 108 5.26 16.23 2.44
N ARG A 109 3.96 16.48 2.62
CA ARG A 109 3.08 15.54 3.34
C ARG A 109 2.08 14.83 2.44
N THR A 110 1.88 13.55 2.66
CA THR A 110 0.74 12.83 2.05
C THR A 110 -0.55 13.09 2.82
N PRO A 111 -1.72 12.86 2.21
CA PRO A 111 -2.93 12.55 2.96
C PRO A 111 -2.72 11.38 3.90
N SER A 112 -3.55 11.30 4.94
CA SER A 112 -3.62 10.14 5.83
C SER A 112 -4.51 9.07 5.21
N ILE A 113 -4.06 7.81 5.27
CA ILE A 113 -4.85 6.65 4.86
C ILE A 113 -5.01 5.68 6.02
N ARG A 114 -6.18 5.07 6.13
CA ARG A 114 -6.45 4.05 7.13
C ARG A 114 -5.84 2.72 6.67
N ILE A 115 -4.97 2.14 7.50
CA ILE A 115 -4.36 0.84 7.19
C ILE A 115 -5.43 -0.24 7.37
N ALA A 116 -5.65 -1.05 6.32
CA ALA A 116 -6.46 -2.27 6.44
C ALA A 116 -5.76 -3.31 7.29
N THR A 117 -6.53 -4.22 7.89
CA THR A 117 -5.99 -5.42 8.54
C THR A 117 -5.06 -6.15 7.58
N GLY A 118 -3.76 -6.06 7.85
CA GLY A 118 -2.73 -6.58 6.97
C GLY A 118 -1.34 -6.10 7.39
N SER A 119 -0.34 -6.96 7.21
CA SER A 119 1.01 -6.67 7.70
C SER A 119 1.84 -5.78 6.78
N ILE A 120 1.39 -5.50 5.55
CA ILE A 120 2.16 -4.73 4.55
C ILE A 120 1.24 -3.72 3.86
N LEU A 121 1.68 -2.46 3.82
CA LEU A 121 1.04 -1.38 3.08
C LEU A 121 2.04 -0.72 2.14
N PHE A 122 1.69 -0.68 0.86
CA PHE A 122 2.48 0.01 -0.16
C PHE A 122 2.00 1.46 -0.33
N MET A 123 2.89 2.41 -0.08
CA MET A 123 2.62 3.85 -0.15
C MET A 123 3.59 4.51 -1.14
N ASN A 124 3.35 4.25 -2.42
CA ASN A 124 4.10 4.86 -3.52
C ASN A 124 3.70 6.32 -3.70
N THR A 125 4.65 7.24 -3.62
CA THR A 125 4.35 8.67 -3.55
C THR A 125 5.18 9.50 -4.51
N ARG A 126 4.57 10.61 -4.93
CA ARG A 126 5.20 11.67 -5.70
C ARG A 126 4.97 12.99 -5.00
N CYS A 127 6.04 13.68 -4.66
CA CYS A 127 5.96 14.95 -3.94
C CYS A 127 5.91 16.14 -4.89
N ASN A 128 5.34 17.24 -4.43
CA ASN A 128 5.34 18.53 -5.08
C ASN A 128 5.93 19.53 -4.09
N THR A 129 7.15 19.98 -4.38
CA THR A 129 7.92 20.86 -3.50
C THR A 129 7.37 22.27 -3.44
N THR A 130 6.58 22.68 -4.44
CA THR A 130 5.91 23.99 -4.48
C THR A 130 4.72 24.00 -3.52
N THR A 131 3.86 22.98 -3.59
CA THR A 131 2.69 22.88 -2.72
C THR A 131 2.98 22.23 -1.37
N LYS A 132 4.20 21.70 -1.17
CA LYS A 132 4.62 20.97 0.03
C LYS A 132 3.72 19.76 0.36
N THR A 133 3.22 19.11 -0.69
CA THR A 133 2.35 17.93 -0.58
C THR A 133 2.98 16.75 -1.31
N CYS A 134 2.59 15.54 -0.94
CA CYS A 134 2.83 14.34 -1.73
C CYS A 134 1.50 13.68 -2.04
N ALA A 135 1.37 13.14 -3.24
CA ALA A 135 0.21 12.39 -3.67
C ALA A 135 0.57 10.91 -3.84
N PHE A 136 -0.41 10.05 -3.58
CA PHE A 136 -0.36 8.65 -3.98
C PHE A 136 -0.69 8.51 -5.47
N SER A 137 -0.17 7.46 -6.13
CA SER A 137 -0.64 7.03 -7.45
C SER A 137 -2.15 6.75 -7.41
N PRO A 138 -2.89 7.02 -8.51
CA PRO A 138 -3.94 8.01 -8.54
C PRO A 138 -5.08 7.81 -7.54
N LEU A 139 -5.56 8.93 -7.01
CA LEU A 139 -6.85 9.09 -6.31
C LEU A 139 -8.01 9.42 -7.28
N VAL A 140 -7.79 9.38 -8.61
CA VAL A 140 -8.84 9.78 -9.56
C VAL A 140 -9.96 8.74 -9.56
N SER A 141 -11.19 9.19 -9.84
CA SER A 141 -12.30 8.32 -10.24
C SER A 141 -11.92 7.55 -11.49
N THR A 142 -11.29 6.39 -11.31
CA THR A 142 -10.97 5.49 -12.40
C THR A 142 -12.27 5.07 -13.08
N PRO A 143 -12.34 5.03 -14.42
CA PRO A 143 -13.50 4.49 -15.11
C PRO A 143 -13.86 3.11 -14.56
N ALA A 144 -15.16 2.75 -14.58
CA ALA A 144 -15.62 1.48 -14.06
C ALA A 144 -14.79 0.33 -14.63
N ALA A 145 -14.20 -0.48 -13.74
CA ALA A 145 -13.46 -1.65 -14.16
C ALA A 145 -14.39 -2.71 -14.76
N PRO A 146 -13.94 -3.47 -15.77
CA PRO A 146 -14.70 -4.60 -16.29
C PRO A 146 -14.92 -5.65 -15.19
N ALA A 147 -16.05 -6.36 -15.29
CA ALA A 147 -16.38 -7.45 -14.36
C ALA A 147 -15.46 -8.68 -14.54
N THR A 148 -14.95 -8.86 -15.76
CA THR A 148 -14.06 -9.96 -16.16
C THR A 148 -12.65 -9.46 -16.42
N ASN A 149 -11.70 -10.39 -16.39
CA ASN A 149 -10.32 -10.09 -16.75
C ASN A 149 -10.30 -9.56 -18.21
N PRO A 150 -9.72 -8.38 -18.50
CA PRO A 150 -9.70 -7.80 -19.84
C PRO A 150 -8.98 -8.70 -20.85
N ALA A 151 -8.19 -9.65 -20.36
CA ALA A 151 -7.56 -10.62 -21.22
C ALA A 151 -8.58 -11.58 -21.91
N PHE A 152 -9.80 -11.71 -21.36
CA PHE A 152 -10.93 -12.38 -21.98
C PHE A 152 -11.94 -11.44 -22.65
N ASP A 153 -11.70 -10.12 -22.59
CA ASP A 153 -12.58 -9.14 -23.19
C ASP A 153 -12.11 -8.83 -24.61
N ALA A 154 -12.83 -9.34 -25.60
CA ALA A 154 -12.53 -9.12 -27.02
C ALA A 154 -12.59 -7.64 -27.44
N THR A 155 -13.16 -6.77 -26.62
CA THR A 155 -13.18 -5.30 -26.85
C THR A 155 -11.98 -4.59 -26.25
N LEU A 156 -11.30 -5.22 -25.28
CA LEU A 156 -10.13 -4.67 -24.59
C LEU A 156 -8.82 -5.40 -24.94
N GLY A 157 -8.85 -6.56 -25.61
CA GLY A 157 -7.65 -7.28 -26.02
C GLY A 157 -7.85 -8.22 -27.22
N ASP A 158 -6.74 -8.59 -27.89
CA ASP A 158 -6.75 -9.63 -28.92
C ASP A 158 -6.84 -11.02 -28.25
N PRO A 159 -7.89 -11.82 -28.52
CA PRO A 159 -8.05 -13.17 -27.95
C PRO A 159 -6.87 -14.10 -28.23
N ARG A 160 -6.05 -13.83 -29.26
CA ARG A 160 -4.88 -14.63 -29.65
C ARG A 160 -3.69 -14.48 -28.70
N HIS A 161 -3.59 -13.39 -27.93
CA HIS A 161 -2.46 -13.11 -27.04
C HIS A 161 -2.87 -12.80 -25.59
N ASN A 162 -4.14 -13.01 -25.25
CA ASN A 162 -4.71 -12.61 -23.97
C ASN A 162 -5.45 -13.74 -23.20
N GLY A 163 -5.33 -15.00 -23.62
CA GLY A 163 -5.81 -16.13 -22.82
C GLY A 163 -5.03 -16.42 -21.51
N ILE A 164 -5.49 -17.41 -20.74
CA ILE A 164 -4.93 -17.83 -19.44
C ILE A 164 -3.41 -18.04 -19.50
N GLY A 165 -2.85 -18.51 -20.61
CA GLY A 165 -1.42 -18.79 -20.77
C GLY A 165 -0.51 -17.57 -20.93
N TRP A 166 -1.04 -16.33 -20.96
CA TRP A 166 -0.27 -15.15 -21.35
C TRP A 166 0.10 -14.23 -20.18
N CYS A 167 1.11 -13.38 -20.41
CA CYS A 167 1.63 -12.44 -19.41
C CYS A 167 0.57 -11.42 -18.97
N THR A 168 -0.24 -10.94 -19.92
CA THR A 168 -1.35 -10.01 -19.72
C THR A 168 -2.41 -10.56 -18.78
N TYR A 169 -2.84 -11.83 -18.97
CA TYR A 169 -3.79 -12.49 -18.07
C TYR A 169 -3.30 -12.47 -16.62
N ARG A 170 -2.05 -12.91 -16.39
CA ARG A 170 -1.49 -12.98 -15.04
C ARG A 170 -1.28 -11.61 -14.42
N ALA A 171 -0.84 -10.63 -15.20
CA ALA A 171 -0.71 -9.25 -14.74
C ALA A 171 -2.07 -8.64 -14.34
N ALA A 172 -3.14 -8.95 -15.07
CA ALA A 172 -4.49 -8.51 -14.72
C ALA A 172 -5.01 -9.16 -13.41
N GLU A 173 -4.69 -10.43 -13.15
CA GLU A 173 -5.01 -11.07 -11.86
C GLU A 173 -4.27 -10.42 -10.68
N PHE A 174 -2.99 -10.06 -10.86
CA PHE A 174 -2.28 -9.28 -9.86
C PHE A 174 -2.89 -7.88 -9.70
N TRP A 175 -3.24 -7.21 -10.79
CA TRP A 175 -3.90 -5.90 -10.74
C TRP A 175 -5.20 -5.93 -9.93
N LYS A 176 -6.01 -6.98 -10.10
CA LYS A 176 -7.20 -7.21 -9.27
C LYS A 176 -6.86 -7.41 -7.81
N THR A 177 -5.77 -8.10 -7.50
CA THR A 177 -5.32 -8.28 -6.11
C THR A 177 -4.88 -6.96 -5.48
N MET A 178 -4.13 -6.12 -6.20
CA MET A 178 -3.63 -4.82 -5.68
C MET A 178 -4.54 -3.63 -5.94
N THR A 179 -5.75 -3.80 -6.51
CA THR A 179 -6.74 -2.71 -6.65
C THR A 179 -8.19 -3.09 -6.31
N GLY A 180 -8.46 -4.38 -6.08
CA GLY A 180 -9.80 -4.93 -5.95
C GLY A 180 -10.57 -5.05 -7.28
N ARG A 181 -9.98 -4.64 -8.41
CA ARG A 181 -10.65 -4.53 -9.71
C ARG A 181 -9.74 -4.96 -10.85
N TYR A 182 -10.29 -5.52 -11.93
CA TYR A 182 -9.50 -5.77 -13.13
C TYR A 182 -9.09 -4.45 -13.82
N PRO A 183 -7.99 -4.44 -14.60
CA PRO A 183 -7.63 -3.26 -15.36
C PRO A 183 -8.74 -2.92 -16.37
N ASN A 184 -9.02 -1.63 -16.53
CA ASN A 184 -9.97 -1.11 -17.52
C ASN A 184 -9.29 -0.72 -18.84
N TRP A 185 -8.10 -1.27 -19.08
CA TRP A 185 -7.35 -1.19 -20.31
C TRP A 185 -6.92 -2.60 -20.73
N GLY A 186 -6.48 -2.74 -21.97
CA GLY A 186 -5.82 -3.94 -22.45
C GLY A 186 -4.97 -3.65 -23.68
N GLY A 187 -5.00 -4.54 -24.67
CA GLY A 187 -4.07 -4.61 -25.78
C GLY A 187 -2.95 -5.60 -25.54
N ASP A 188 -1.97 -5.61 -26.43
CA ASP A 188 -0.75 -6.39 -26.23
C ASP A 188 0.05 -5.83 -25.06
N ALA A 189 0.92 -6.64 -24.46
CA ALA A 189 1.62 -6.24 -23.23
C ALA A 189 2.40 -4.91 -23.38
N GLY A 190 2.96 -4.65 -24.55
CA GLY A 190 3.66 -3.41 -24.87
C GLY A 190 2.77 -2.16 -24.92
N ASP A 191 1.46 -2.30 -25.09
CA ASP A 191 0.52 -1.18 -25.17
C ASP A 191 -0.01 -0.74 -23.79
N TRP A 192 0.22 -1.55 -22.75
CA TRP A 192 -0.46 -1.41 -21.47
C TRP A 192 -0.12 -0.10 -20.75
N ASP A 193 1.12 0.38 -20.84
CA ASP A 193 1.51 1.64 -20.21
C ASP A 193 0.86 2.84 -20.90
N ASP A 194 0.86 2.90 -22.23
CA ASP A 194 0.20 3.97 -22.98
C ASP A 194 -1.32 3.95 -22.81
N ASN A 195 -1.94 2.76 -22.82
CA ASN A 195 -3.39 2.63 -22.63
C ASN A 195 -3.81 2.96 -21.20
N ALA A 196 -3.05 2.53 -20.19
CA ALA A 196 -3.29 2.93 -18.81
C ALA A 196 -3.11 4.45 -18.63
N LYS A 197 -2.07 5.04 -19.25
CA LYS A 197 -1.82 6.50 -19.20
C LYS A 197 -2.98 7.31 -19.78
N LYS A 198 -3.57 6.88 -20.91
CA LYS A 198 -4.74 7.52 -21.52
C LYS A 198 -5.94 7.58 -20.55
N LEU A 199 -6.06 6.61 -19.65
CA LEU A 199 -7.10 6.54 -18.62
C LEU A 199 -6.72 7.25 -17.31
N GLY A 200 -5.59 7.97 -17.28
CA GLY A 200 -5.14 8.74 -16.12
C GLY A 200 -4.34 7.93 -15.09
N TRP A 201 -3.94 6.70 -15.41
CA TRP A 201 -3.07 5.93 -14.53
C TRP A 201 -1.66 6.51 -14.49
N ARG A 202 -1.03 6.42 -13.31
CA ARG A 202 0.34 6.89 -13.12
C ARG A 202 1.32 5.90 -13.72
N ILE A 203 2.05 6.38 -14.74
CA ILE A 203 3.17 5.68 -15.36
C ILE A 203 4.49 6.27 -14.88
N GLU A 204 5.41 5.40 -14.48
CA GLU A 204 6.74 5.81 -14.03
C GLU A 204 7.86 5.13 -14.82
N GLY A 205 9.02 5.79 -14.89
CA GLY A 205 10.22 5.31 -15.58
C GLY A 205 11.24 4.63 -14.67
N VAL A 206 10.82 4.27 -13.45
CA VAL A 206 11.61 3.55 -12.43
C VAL A 206 10.70 2.54 -11.74
N PRO A 207 11.22 1.43 -11.19
CA PRO A 207 10.39 0.44 -10.55
C PRO A 207 9.76 0.96 -9.26
N PHE A 208 8.48 0.64 -9.06
CA PHE A 208 7.74 0.81 -7.82
C PHE A 208 7.30 -0.57 -7.35
N PRO A 209 7.39 -0.91 -6.04
CA PRO A 209 6.69 -2.08 -5.55
C PRO A 209 5.17 -1.86 -5.70
N ASP A 210 4.40 -2.93 -5.82
CA ASP A 210 2.95 -2.85 -6.08
C ASP A 210 2.61 -2.10 -7.38
N SER A 211 3.24 -2.55 -8.46
CA SER A 211 3.03 -2.00 -9.80
C SER A 211 3.11 -3.10 -10.87
N LEU A 212 2.70 -2.78 -12.09
CA LEU A 212 3.00 -3.61 -13.25
C LEU A 212 4.18 -3.03 -14.01
N ALA A 213 5.20 -3.85 -14.25
CA ALA A 213 6.31 -3.56 -15.15
C ALA A 213 5.93 -3.95 -16.59
N VAL A 214 6.03 -3.01 -17.51
CA VAL A 214 5.83 -3.18 -18.94
C VAL A 214 7.19 -3.15 -19.63
N TRP A 215 7.48 -4.21 -20.39
CA TRP A 215 8.59 -4.29 -21.33
C TRP A 215 8.04 -4.03 -22.73
N GLN A 216 8.67 -3.09 -23.43
CA GLN A 216 8.24 -2.68 -24.77
C GLN A 216 8.47 -3.79 -25.82
N PRO A 217 7.78 -3.73 -26.97
CA PRO A 217 8.00 -4.66 -28.08
C PRO A 217 9.48 -4.77 -28.49
N GLY A 218 9.93 -5.99 -28.78
CA GLY A 218 11.32 -6.29 -29.13
C GLY A 218 12.25 -6.54 -27.93
N THR A 219 11.83 -6.21 -26.71
CA THR A 219 12.64 -6.39 -25.50
C THR A 219 12.53 -7.80 -24.90
N ALA A 220 11.33 -8.36 -24.89
CA ALA A 220 11.03 -9.71 -24.38
C ALA A 220 10.27 -10.54 -25.42
N SER A 221 9.35 -9.91 -26.15
CA SER A 221 8.67 -10.49 -27.31
C SER A 221 8.33 -9.39 -28.32
N LYS A 222 7.89 -9.75 -29.53
CA LYS A 222 7.38 -8.80 -30.53
C LYS A 222 6.13 -8.03 -30.10
N TRP A 223 5.46 -8.48 -29.03
CA TRP A 223 4.25 -7.87 -28.46
C TRP A 223 4.52 -7.17 -27.12
N GLY A 224 5.79 -7.14 -26.68
CA GLY A 224 6.17 -6.71 -25.34
C GLY A 224 5.99 -7.81 -24.29
N HIS A 225 6.07 -7.43 -23.01
CA HIS A 225 5.81 -8.31 -21.88
C HIS A 225 5.34 -7.49 -20.67
N VAL A 226 4.56 -8.11 -19.78
CA VAL A 226 4.09 -7.45 -18.56
C VAL A 226 4.18 -8.38 -17.35
N GLY A 227 4.53 -7.82 -16.20
CA GLY A 227 4.70 -8.57 -14.96
C GLY A 227 4.46 -7.73 -13.72
N TYR A 228 4.11 -8.38 -12.61
CA TYR A 228 3.86 -7.74 -11.32
C TYR A 228 5.16 -7.53 -10.54
N VAL A 229 5.38 -6.30 -10.06
CA VAL A 229 6.49 -5.93 -9.18
C VAL A 229 6.04 -6.00 -7.73
N SER A 230 6.45 -7.05 -7.01
CA SER A 230 6.11 -7.24 -5.60
C SER A 230 7.03 -6.50 -4.62
N ASP A 231 8.27 -6.21 -5.04
CA ASP A 231 9.28 -5.58 -4.21
C ASP A 231 10.37 -4.94 -5.09
N VAL A 232 11.08 -3.98 -4.53
CA VAL A 232 12.21 -3.30 -5.16
C VAL A 232 13.30 -3.15 -4.13
N GLN A 233 14.54 -3.50 -4.46
CA GLN A 233 15.68 -3.40 -3.56
C GLN A 233 16.88 -2.76 -4.24
N VAL A 234 17.76 -2.19 -3.42
CA VAL A 234 19.09 -1.75 -3.86
C VAL A 234 20.09 -2.54 -3.05
N THR A 235 20.81 -3.43 -3.71
CA THR A 235 21.80 -4.32 -3.10
C THR A 235 23.14 -4.08 -3.77
N ASN A 236 24.18 -3.74 -3.00
CA ASN A 236 25.52 -3.45 -3.52
C ASN A 236 25.52 -2.41 -4.66
N GLY A 237 24.68 -1.37 -4.54
CA GLY A 237 24.56 -0.33 -5.57
C GLY A 237 23.80 -0.76 -6.83
N VAL A 238 23.21 -1.95 -6.87
CA VAL A 238 22.41 -2.46 -7.98
C VAL A 238 20.93 -2.40 -7.63
N LEU A 239 20.15 -1.74 -8.47
CA LEU A 239 18.69 -1.74 -8.39
C LEU A 239 18.14 -3.05 -8.94
N GLN A 240 17.31 -3.72 -8.15
CA GLN A 240 16.63 -4.95 -8.54
C GLN A 240 15.14 -4.87 -8.19
N MET A 241 14.31 -5.56 -8.96
CA MET A 241 12.88 -5.68 -8.71
C MET A 241 12.47 -7.16 -8.69
N LYS A 242 11.55 -7.50 -7.80
CA LYS A 242 11.02 -8.86 -7.64
C LYS A 242 9.76 -9.03 -8.47
N ILE A 243 9.84 -9.84 -9.52
CA ILE A 243 8.82 -10.01 -10.56
C ILE A 243 8.05 -11.31 -10.42
N TYR A 244 6.74 -11.22 -10.64
CA TYR A 244 5.84 -12.33 -10.90
C TYR A 244 5.19 -12.15 -12.28
N ASP A 245 5.39 -13.11 -13.18
CA ASP A 245 4.80 -13.06 -14.51
C ASP A 245 4.64 -14.45 -15.13
N ARG A 246 4.09 -14.50 -16.34
CA ARG A 246 3.79 -15.73 -17.05
C ARG A 246 4.32 -15.65 -18.47
N ASN A 247 4.80 -16.78 -18.99
CA ASN A 247 5.16 -16.93 -20.40
C ASN A 247 6.26 -15.94 -20.87
N TRP A 248 7.31 -15.78 -20.05
CA TRP A 248 8.47 -14.95 -20.38
C TRP A 248 9.34 -15.56 -21.48
N ASP A 249 9.68 -16.85 -21.35
CA ASP A 249 10.15 -17.65 -22.46
C ASP A 249 8.94 -18.42 -23.01
N THR A 250 8.93 -18.76 -24.29
CA THR A 250 7.80 -19.35 -25.03
C THR A 250 7.33 -20.73 -24.51
N ARG A 251 7.71 -21.11 -23.29
CA ARG A 251 7.40 -22.35 -22.58
C ARG A 251 6.17 -22.24 -21.68
N GLY A 252 5.48 -21.09 -21.65
CA GLY A 252 4.18 -20.92 -20.97
C GLY A 252 4.23 -20.96 -19.43
N GLY A 253 5.41 -20.97 -18.82
CA GLY A 253 5.59 -21.13 -17.38
C GLY A 253 5.40 -19.85 -16.58
N ASP A 254 5.10 -20.02 -15.29
CA ASP A 254 5.03 -18.94 -14.30
C ASP A 254 6.41 -18.67 -13.68
N ARG A 255 6.87 -17.41 -13.70
CA ARG A 255 8.00 -16.98 -12.88
C ARG A 255 7.47 -16.40 -11.57
N ASN A 256 7.85 -17.00 -10.46
CA ASN A 256 7.29 -16.71 -9.14
C ASN A 256 8.30 -16.04 -8.23
N GLY A 257 8.39 -14.71 -8.30
CA GLY A 257 9.21 -13.94 -7.37
C GLY A 257 10.69 -13.97 -7.71
N ILE A 258 11.03 -13.85 -8.99
CA ILE A 258 12.42 -13.75 -9.44
C ILE A 258 12.94 -12.32 -9.27
N TRP A 259 14.22 -12.15 -8.96
CA TRP A 259 14.86 -10.84 -8.94
C TRP A 259 15.48 -10.55 -10.31
N VAL A 260 15.14 -9.39 -10.88
CA VAL A 260 15.70 -8.92 -12.15
C VAL A 260 16.17 -7.47 -12.02
N THR A 261 17.14 -7.10 -12.84
CA THR A 261 17.57 -5.70 -12.97
C THR A 261 16.58 -4.96 -13.89
N PRO A 262 15.99 -3.84 -13.46
CA PRO A 262 15.14 -3.02 -14.33
C PRO A 262 15.92 -2.48 -15.53
N ARG A 263 15.28 -2.44 -16.69
CA ARG A 263 15.82 -1.84 -17.91
C ARG A 263 15.32 -0.41 -18.06
N ALA A 264 16.08 0.44 -18.77
CA ALA A 264 15.76 1.86 -18.91
C ALA A 264 14.52 2.12 -19.77
N ASP A 265 14.18 1.20 -20.67
CA ASP A 265 13.00 1.24 -21.54
C ASP A 265 11.71 0.80 -20.85
N GLN A 266 11.78 0.24 -19.64
CA GLN A 266 10.60 -0.20 -18.92
C GLN A 266 9.74 0.94 -18.41
N ARG A 267 8.46 0.64 -18.29
CA ARG A 267 7.44 1.53 -17.75
C ARG A 267 6.66 0.82 -16.66
N PHE A 268 6.26 1.57 -15.64
CA PHE A 268 5.65 1.02 -14.44
C PHE A 268 4.27 1.63 -14.22
N ILE A 269 3.22 0.83 -14.35
CA ILE A 269 1.84 1.22 -14.05
C ILE A 269 1.66 1.05 -12.54
N VAL A 270 1.62 2.17 -11.81
CA VAL A 270 1.67 2.15 -10.34
C VAL A 270 0.25 2.04 -9.76
N ALA A 271 0.02 1.01 -8.94
CA ALA A 271 -1.25 0.82 -8.25
C ALA A 271 -1.44 1.87 -7.13
N PRO A 272 -2.70 2.23 -6.82
CA PRO A 272 -3.03 3.03 -5.65
C PRO A 272 -2.79 2.21 -4.37
N PRO A 273 -2.56 2.87 -3.22
CA PRO A 273 -2.43 2.17 -1.95
C PRO A 273 -3.71 1.40 -1.62
N GLN A 274 -3.55 0.17 -1.14
CA GLN A 274 -4.64 -0.63 -0.59
C GLN A 274 -5.11 -0.02 0.75
N VAL A 275 -6.25 0.67 0.73
CA VAL A 275 -6.90 1.24 1.92
C VAL A 275 -8.12 0.40 2.30
N GLU A 276 -8.52 0.42 3.58
CA GLU A 276 -9.87 -0.08 3.91
C GLU A 276 -10.87 0.71 3.06
N ALA A 277 -11.74 0.01 2.34
CA ALA A 277 -12.90 0.64 1.73
C ALA A 277 -13.59 1.45 2.84
N SER A 278 -13.75 2.76 2.65
CA SER A 278 -14.46 3.56 3.65
C SER A 278 -15.81 2.89 3.85
N ILE A 279 -16.08 2.41 5.06
CA ILE A 279 -17.45 2.13 5.48
C ILE A 279 -18.13 3.50 5.36
N ARG A 280 -18.90 3.67 4.29
CA ARG A 280 -19.82 4.78 4.15
C ARG A 280 -21.00 4.53 5.09
#